data_AF-A0A1H9UYC2-F1
#
_entry.id   AF-A0A1H9UYC2-F1
#
_cell.length_a   1.000
_cell.length_b   1.000
_cell.length_c   1.000
_cell.angle_alpha   90.00
_cell.angle_beta   90.00
_cell.angle_gamma   90.00
#
_symmetry.space_group_name_H-M   'P 1'
#
loop_
_entity.id
_entity.type
_entity.pdbx_description
1 polymer ?
#
loop_
_entity_poly.entity_id
_entity_poly.type
_entity_poly.pdbx_seq_one_letter_code
_entity_poly.pdbx_strand_id
1 'polypeptide(L)'
;MTTDLERASVAVLVLANLMDADLRLNDQSRARLDRAVSLWRDTPDAVFVTSGWAYRTDSKTPISAVMAAEAVKLGVNGERILQNRRARDTVGDAVFFGTDILARLPALRQVIVVTSEYHGPRTDEIFRTVLPTDLDVTTRVAASPGNDAYLDSEEASIAAFRRSFEGVPAHDPSAFLERLLSAHPFYNGEIYAPEATSA
;
A
#
# COMPACT_ATOMS: atom_id res chain seq x y z
N MET A 1 -25.94 2.41 -13.92
CA MET A 1 -25.24 1.11 -14.04
C MET A 1 -24.06 1.16 -13.09
N THR A 2 -24.04 0.32 -12.06
CA THR A 2 -22.92 0.21 -11.12
C THR A 2 -21.74 -0.45 -11.84
N THR A 3 -20.57 0.17 -11.80
CA THR A 3 -19.34 -0.31 -12.43
C THR A 3 -18.84 -1.61 -11.80
N ASP A 4 -17.97 -2.36 -12.50
CA ASP A 4 -17.37 -3.58 -11.96
C ASP A 4 -16.51 -3.33 -10.71
N LEU A 5 -15.91 -2.13 -10.62
CA LEU A 5 -15.17 -1.68 -9.44
C LEU A 5 -16.08 -1.48 -8.23
N GLU A 6 -17.24 -0.86 -8.42
CA GLU A 6 -18.20 -0.61 -7.33
C GLU A 6 -18.81 -1.91 -6.75
N ARG A 7 -18.73 -3.02 -7.48
CA ARG A 7 -19.19 -4.34 -7.02
C ARG A 7 -18.08 -5.20 -6.42
N ALA A 8 -16.82 -4.81 -6.54
CA ALA A 8 -15.69 -5.59 -6.03
C ALA A 8 -15.75 -5.67 -4.50
N SER A 9 -15.86 -6.88 -3.97
CA SER A 9 -15.89 -7.15 -2.52
C SER A 9 -14.51 -7.48 -1.94
N VAL A 10 -13.53 -7.78 -2.79
CA VAL A 10 -12.15 -8.09 -2.41
C VAL A 10 -11.18 -7.20 -3.17
N ALA A 11 -10.13 -6.73 -2.48
CA ALA A 11 -9.00 -6.02 -3.08
C ALA A 11 -7.71 -6.79 -2.83
N VAL A 12 -6.87 -6.92 -3.85
CA VAL A 12 -5.48 -7.38 -3.71
C VAL A 12 -4.58 -6.17 -3.82
N LEU A 13 -4.04 -5.72 -2.68
CA LEU A 13 -3.14 -4.57 -2.57
C LEU A 13 -1.69 -5.04 -2.55
N VAL A 14 -0.85 -4.55 -3.46
CA VAL A 14 0.58 -4.83 -3.46
C VAL A 14 1.40 -3.60 -3.06
N LEU A 15 2.25 -3.76 -2.04
CA LEU A 15 3.14 -2.70 -1.54
C LEU A 15 4.46 -2.70 -2.28
N ALA A 16 4.82 -1.57 -2.91
CA ALA A 16 6.09 -1.44 -3.61
C ALA A 16 7.29 -1.50 -2.66
N ASN A 17 8.46 -1.85 -3.20
CA ASN A 17 9.75 -1.57 -2.56
C ASN A 17 10.48 -0.48 -3.34
N LEU A 18 11.27 -0.85 -4.36
CA LEU A 18 12.06 0.08 -5.18
C LEU A 18 12.05 -0.33 -6.67
N MET A 19 12.45 0.63 -7.50
CA MET A 19 12.74 0.54 -8.93
C MET A 19 14.01 1.34 -9.29
N ASP A 20 14.66 0.97 -10.39
CA ASP A 20 15.84 1.66 -10.92
C ASP A 20 15.49 2.90 -11.76
N ALA A 21 16.52 3.56 -12.33
CA ALA A 21 16.37 4.77 -13.14
C ALA A 21 15.63 4.52 -14.47
N ASP A 22 15.68 3.29 -14.95
CA ASP A 22 15.05 2.84 -16.18
C ASP A 22 13.64 2.29 -15.92
N LEU A 23 13.07 2.58 -14.73
CA LEU A 23 11.75 2.12 -14.28
C LEU A 23 11.63 0.59 -14.20
N ARG A 24 12.74 -0.13 -13.96
CA ARG A 24 12.69 -1.57 -13.69
C ARG A 24 12.50 -1.82 -12.21
N LEU A 25 11.48 -2.61 -11.88
CA LEU A 25 11.22 -3.07 -10.51
C LEU A 25 12.42 -3.89 -10.00
N ASN A 26 12.83 -3.64 -8.76
CA ASN A 26 13.80 -4.50 -8.09
C ASN A 26 13.20 -5.90 -7.78
N ASP A 27 14.05 -6.83 -7.37
CA ASP A 27 13.65 -8.22 -7.12
C ASP A 27 12.51 -8.34 -6.09
N GLN A 28 12.52 -7.51 -5.05
CA GLN A 28 11.46 -7.53 -4.04
C GLN A 28 10.12 -7.01 -4.60
N SER A 29 10.11 -5.90 -5.32
CA SER A 29 8.89 -5.38 -5.93
C SER A 29 8.33 -6.36 -6.97
N ARG A 30 9.20 -7.03 -7.72
CA ARG A 30 8.83 -8.09 -8.66
C ARG A 30 8.23 -9.30 -7.94
N ALA A 31 8.88 -9.82 -6.90
CA ALA A 31 8.38 -10.95 -6.13
C ALA A 31 7.01 -10.66 -5.46
N ARG A 32 6.84 -9.46 -4.90
CA ARG A 32 5.55 -9.00 -4.35
C ARG A 32 4.49 -8.91 -5.44
N LEU A 33 4.83 -8.35 -6.61
CA LEU A 33 3.92 -8.23 -7.74
C LEU A 33 3.49 -9.60 -8.26
N ASP A 34 4.42 -10.52 -8.47
CA ASP A 34 4.12 -11.88 -8.94
C ASP A 34 3.20 -12.62 -7.96
N ARG A 35 3.46 -12.47 -6.65
CA ARG A 35 2.59 -13.03 -5.60
C ARG A 35 1.19 -12.42 -5.62
N ALA A 36 1.10 -11.11 -5.76
CA ALA A 36 -0.19 -10.41 -5.83
C ALA A 36 -0.98 -10.81 -7.09
N VAL A 37 -0.33 -10.92 -8.24
CA VAL A 37 -0.99 -11.36 -9.49
C VAL A 37 -1.50 -12.79 -9.36
N SER A 38 -0.74 -13.69 -8.74
CA SER A 38 -1.21 -15.05 -8.45
C SER A 38 -2.48 -15.02 -7.59
N LEU A 39 -2.47 -14.28 -6.47
CA LEU A 39 -3.63 -14.17 -5.59
C LEU A 39 -4.84 -13.54 -6.28
N TRP A 40 -4.63 -12.53 -7.11
CA TRP A 40 -5.69 -11.88 -7.87
C TRP A 40 -6.35 -12.84 -8.87
N ARG A 41 -5.56 -13.67 -9.57
CA ARG A 41 -6.11 -14.70 -10.47
C ARG A 41 -6.96 -15.73 -9.73
N ASP A 42 -6.56 -16.07 -8.51
CA ASP A 42 -7.26 -17.03 -7.66
C ASP A 42 -8.45 -16.42 -6.89
N THR A 43 -8.67 -15.11 -7.03
CA THR A 43 -9.73 -14.37 -6.33
C THR A 43 -10.68 -13.74 -7.35
N PRO A 44 -11.76 -14.44 -7.73
CA PRO A 44 -12.77 -13.93 -8.63
C PRO A 44 -13.28 -12.56 -8.17
N ASP A 45 -13.43 -11.65 -9.11
CA ASP A 45 -13.91 -10.29 -8.89
C ASP A 45 -13.09 -9.41 -7.93
N ALA A 46 -11.83 -9.76 -7.68
CA ALA A 46 -10.92 -8.87 -7.00
C ALA A 46 -10.60 -7.61 -7.84
N VAL A 47 -10.52 -6.46 -7.18
CA VAL A 47 -9.81 -5.29 -7.71
C VAL A 47 -8.34 -5.41 -7.36
N PHE A 48 -7.46 -5.00 -8.27
CA PHE A 48 -6.02 -4.98 -8.03
C PHE A 48 -5.61 -3.56 -7.63
N VAL A 49 -4.82 -3.41 -6.56
CA VAL A 49 -4.37 -2.11 -6.08
C VAL A 49 -2.85 -2.12 -6.00
N THR A 50 -2.23 -1.12 -6.60
CA THR A 50 -0.78 -0.90 -6.54
C THR A 50 -0.48 0.31 -5.68
N SER A 51 0.61 0.28 -4.91
CA SER A 51 0.95 1.37 -3.99
C SER A 51 2.35 1.93 -4.22
N GLY A 52 2.54 3.20 -3.88
CA GLY A 52 3.83 3.87 -3.86
C GLY A 52 3.91 5.12 -4.73
N TRP A 53 4.66 6.09 -4.24
CA TRP A 53 4.83 7.42 -4.83
C TRP A 53 6.03 7.58 -5.78
N ALA A 54 6.21 8.79 -6.30
CA ALA A 54 7.33 9.19 -7.16
C ALA A 54 8.53 9.62 -6.30
N TYR A 55 9.18 8.64 -5.66
CA TYR A 55 10.26 8.89 -4.69
C TYR A 55 11.62 9.23 -5.32
N ARG A 56 11.79 8.98 -6.62
CA ARG A 56 13.06 9.21 -7.32
C ARG A 56 13.17 10.67 -7.76
N THR A 57 14.34 11.27 -7.59
CA THR A 57 14.60 12.65 -8.02
C THR A 57 14.75 12.78 -9.54
N ASP A 58 15.12 11.71 -10.23
CA ASP A 58 15.31 11.65 -11.67
C ASP A 58 14.04 11.24 -12.46
N SER A 59 12.94 10.92 -11.77
CA SER A 59 11.70 10.50 -12.41
C SER A 59 10.46 10.94 -11.64
N LYS A 60 9.49 11.54 -12.35
CA LYS A 60 8.16 11.88 -11.79
C LYS A 60 7.18 10.71 -11.83
N THR A 61 7.58 9.56 -12.38
CA THR A 61 6.71 8.38 -12.45
C THR A 61 6.63 7.72 -11.08
N PRO A 62 5.44 7.59 -10.47
CA PRO A 62 5.31 6.86 -9.22
C PRO A 62 5.46 5.36 -9.45
N ILE A 63 6.08 4.67 -8.49
CA ILE A 63 6.30 3.23 -8.61
C ILE A 63 4.99 2.43 -8.68
N SER A 64 3.89 2.93 -8.09
CA SER A 64 2.54 2.35 -8.28
C SER A 64 2.14 2.28 -9.75
N ALA A 65 2.44 3.30 -10.55
CA ALA A 65 2.15 3.30 -11.99
C ALA A 65 3.01 2.28 -12.75
N VAL A 66 4.28 2.11 -12.35
CA VAL A 66 5.16 1.08 -12.93
C VAL A 66 4.67 -0.32 -12.58
N MET A 67 4.30 -0.57 -11.33
CA MET A 67 3.71 -1.84 -10.91
C MET A 67 2.40 -2.13 -11.63
N ALA A 68 1.54 -1.12 -11.85
CA ALA A 68 0.30 -1.28 -12.60
C ALA A 68 0.58 -1.69 -14.05
N ALA A 69 1.54 -1.05 -14.72
CA ALA A 69 1.93 -1.40 -16.08
C ALA A 69 2.50 -2.83 -16.16
N GLU A 70 3.32 -3.24 -15.20
CA GLU A 70 3.84 -4.61 -15.12
C GLU A 70 2.71 -5.63 -14.82
N ALA A 71 1.76 -5.29 -13.95
CA ALA A 71 0.60 -6.14 -13.67
C ALA A 71 -0.24 -6.41 -14.93
N VAL A 72 -0.45 -5.40 -15.77
CA VAL A 72 -1.14 -5.55 -17.07
C VAL A 72 -0.38 -6.49 -18.01
N LYS A 73 0.96 -6.38 -18.07
CA LYS A 73 1.78 -7.32 -18.85
C LYS A 73 1.65 -8.77 -18.34
N LEU A 74 1.42 -8.93 -17.04
CA LEU A 74 1.12 -10.21 -16.41
C LEU A 74 -0.37 -10.62 -16.53
N GLY A 75 -1.19 -9.88 -17.27
CA GLY A 75 -2.57 -10.25 -17.57
C GLY A 75 -3.62 -9.80 -16.56
N VAL A 76 -3.30 -8.89 -15.64
CA VAL A 76 -4.32 -8.19 -14.84
C VAL A 76 -5.09 -7.24 -15.77
N ASN A 77 -6.43 -7.24 -15.67
CA ASN A 77 -7.25 -6.28 -16.42
C ASN A 77 -6.97 -4.85 -15.91
N GLY A 78 -6.42 -3.99 -16.76
CA GLY A 78 -6.08 -2.60 -16.42
C GLY A 78 -7.26 -1.76 -15.91
N GLU A 79 -8.49 -2.05 -16.35
CA GLU A 79 -9.71 -1.38 -15.86
C GLU A 79 -10.06 -1.75 -14.41
N ARG A 80 -9.49 -2.86 -13.91
CA ARG A 80 -9.61 -3.32 -12.53
C ARG A 80 -8.40 -2.96 -11.68
N ILE A 81 -7.54 -2.03 -12.12
CA ILE A 81 -6.38 -1.56 -11.35
C ILE A 81 -6.65 -0.17 -10.77
N LEU A 82 -6.48 -0.06 -9.45
CA LEU A 82 -6.39 1.22 -8.75
C LEU A 82 -4.94 1.49 -8.31
N GLN A 83 -4.59 2.76 -8.18
CA GLN A 83 -3.25 3.19 -7.77
C GLN A 83 -3.34 4.05 -6.51
N ASN A 84 -2.73 3.60 -5.42
CA ASN A 84 -2.44 4.39 -4.23
C ASN A 84 -1.09 5.11 -4.43
N ARG A 85 -1.12 6.30 -5.03
CA ARG A 85 0.07 6.99 -5.55
C ARG A 85 0.79 7.88 -4.53
N ARG A 86 0.21 8.03 -3.33
CA ARG A 86 0.62 9.03 -2.33
C ARG A 86 1.46 8.41 -1.21
N ALA A 87 1.35 7.10 -1.04
CA ALA A 87 2.06 6.37 -0.01
C ALA A 87 3.59 6.45 -0.20
N ARG A 88 4.25 7.02 0.81
CA ARG A 88 5.71 7.13 0.93
C ARG A 88 6.32 6.02 1.78
N ASP A 89 5.49 5.31 2.54
CA ASP A 89 5.82 4.22 3.44
C ASP A 89 4.58 3.35 3.74
N THR A 90 4.75 2.31 4.56
CA THR A 90 3.68 1.36 4.92
C THR A 90 2.52 2.01 5.68
N VAL A 91 2.77 3.07 6.46
CA VAL A 91 1.70 3.77 7.16
C VAL A 91 0.85 4.53 6.15
N GLY A 92 1.47 5.26 5.23
CA GLY A 92 0.75 5.90 4.12
C GLY A 92 0.05 4.88 3.22
N ASP A 93 0.62 3.70 3.01
CA ASP A 93 -0.04 2.63 2.26
C ASP A 93 -1.41 2.30 2.87
N ALA A 94 -1.49 2.14 4.19
CA ALA A 94 -2.74 1.87 4.89
C ALA A 94 -3.68 3.09 4.93
N VAL A 95 -3.15 4.27 5.25
CA VAL A 95 -3.95 5.49 5.40
C VAL A 95 -4.59 5.91 4.07
N PHE A 96 -3.80 6.04 3.01
CA PHE A 96 -4.35 6.45 1.70
C PHE A 96 -5.18 5.34 1.05
N PHE A 97 -4.94 4.07 1.38
CA PHE A 97 -5.89 3.02 1.03
C PHE A 97 -7.24 3.27 1.72
N GLY A 98 -7.22 3.51 3.03
CA GLY A 98 -8.40 3.78 3.84
C GLY A 98 -9.18 5.03 3.42
N THR A 99 -8.51 6.11 3.02
CA THR A 99 -9.18 7.37 2.68
C THR A 99 -9.52 7.48 1.19
N ASP A 100 -8.62 7.07 0.29
CA ASP A 100 -8.73 7.39 -1.13
C ASP A 100 -9.24 6.18 -1.94
N ILE A 101 -8.84 4.96 -1.54
CA ILE A 101 -9.20 3.73 -2.28
C ILE A 101 -10.56 3.19 -1.81
N LEU A 102 -10.83 3.15 -0.51
CA LEU A 102 -12.12 2.67 0.01
C LEU A 102 -13.31 3.51 -0.50
N ALA A 103 -13.13 4.83 -0.65
CA ALA A 103 -14.16 5.71 -1.21
C ALA A 103 -14.60 5.32 -2.63
N ARG A 104 -13.76 4.59 -3.36
CA ARG A 104 -14.02 4.11 -4.73
C ARG A 104 -14.56 2.69 -4.78
N LEU A 105 -14.60 1.99 -3.65
CA LEU A 105 -14.96 0.57 -3.52
C LEU A 105 -16.00 0.37 -2.41
N PRO A 106 -17.23 0.89 -2.57
CA PRO A 106 -18.25 0.89 -1.51
C PRO A 106 -18.70 -0.53 -1.08
N ALA A 107 -18.51 -1.54 -1.93
CA ALA A 107 -18.83 -2.92 -1.64
C ALA A 107 -17.68 -3.72 -1.00
N LEU A 108 -16.51 -3.10 -0.79
CA LEU A 108 -15.34 -3.79 -0.27
C LEU A 108 -15.59 -4.36 1.12
N ARG A 109 -15.19 -5.62 1.32
CA ARG A 109 -15.30 -6.35 2.59
C ARG A 109 -13.99 -7.01 2.99
N GLN A 110 -13.07 -7.18 2.05
CA GLN A 110 -11.77 -7.79 2.32
C GLN A 110 -10.66 -7.08 1.56
N VAL A 111 -9.51 -6.91 2.20
CA VAL A 111 -8.26 -6.53 1.56
C VAL A 111 -7.17 -7.56 1.85
N ILE A 112 -6.56 -8.07 0.79
CA ILE A 112 -5.39 -8.93 0.84
C ILE A 112 -4.17 -8.05 0.57
N VAL A 113 -3.36 -7.79 1.60
CA VAL A 113 -2.16 -6.95 1.51
C VAL A 113 -0.96 -7.83 1.23
N VAL A 114 -0.20 -7.51 0.17
CA VAL A 114 0.96 -8.26 -0.28
C VAL A 114 2.24 -7.47 -0.06
N THR A 115 3.15 -8.02 0.75
CA THR A 115 4.45 -7.43 1.10
C THR A 115 5.55 -8.51 1.16
N SER A 116 6.78 -8.13 1.51
CA SER A 116 7.87 -9.08 1.77
C SER A 116 7.71 -9.78 3.12
N GLU A 117 8.22 -11.00 3.25
CA GLU A 117 8.15 -11.81 4.48
C GLU A 117 8.55 -11.08 5.77
N TYR A 118 9.72 -10.46 5.78
CA TYR A 118 10.21 -9.72 6.94
C TYR A 118 9.35 -8.50 7.32
N HIS A 119 8.57 -7.96 6.38
CA HIS A 119 7.65 -6.84 6.60
C HIS A 119 6.23 -7.27 7.00
N GLY A 120 5.92 -8.57 6.92
CA GLY A 120 4.58 -9.11 7.13
C GLY A 120 3.96 -8.69 8.47
N PRO A 121 4.61 -8.94 9.62
CA PRO A 121 4.05 -8.61 10.93
C PRO A 121 3.73 -7.13 11.11
N ARG A 122 4.65 -6.24 10.73
CA ARG A 122 4.45 -4.79 10.83
C ARG A 122 3.34 -4.29 9.91
N THR A 123 3.29 -4.83 8.69
CA THR A 123 2.22 -4.50 7.74
C THR A 123 0.86 -4.91 8.28
N ASP A 124 0.75 -6.12 8.83
CA ASP A 124 -0.50 -6.63 9.41
C ASP A 124 -0.99 -5.76 10.55
N GLU A 125 -0.11 -5.39 11.49
CA GLU A 125 -0.45 -4.50 12.60
C GLU A 125 -0.95 -3.14 12.11
N ILE A 126 -0.18 -2.46 11.26
CA ILE A 126 -0.52 -1.12 10.75
C ILE A 126 -1.89 -1.16 10.06
N PHE A 127 -2.09 -2.10 9.12
CA PHE A 127 -3.35 -2.15 8.37
C PHE A 127 -4.55 -2.46 9.26
N ARG A 128 -4.41 -3.39 10.23
CA ARG A 128 -5.50 -3.68 11.18
C ARG A 128 -5.79 -2.52 12.11
N THR A 129 -4.78 -1.73 12.50
CA THR A 129 -4.97 -0.56 13.37
C THR A 129 -5.61 0.61 12.62
N VAL A 130 -5.23 0.84 11.36
CA VAL A 130 -5.70 1.99 10.58
C VAL A 130 -7.09 1.76 9.97
N LEU A 131 -7.34 0.58 9.41
CA LEU A 131 -8.54 0.34 8.59
C LEU A 131 -9.79 0.03 9.44
N PRO A 132 -11.00 0.31 8.90
CA PRO A 132 -12.27 0.02 9.56
C PRO A 132 -12.41 -1.45 9.98
N THR A 133 -13.09 -1.69 11.09
CA THR A 133 -13.23 -3.05 11.68
C THR A 133 -14.16 -3.98 10.89
N ASP A 134 -15.01 -3.44 10.01
CA ASP A 134 -15.89 -4.20 9.11
C ASP A 134 -15.17 -4.67 7.83
N LEU A 135 -13.90 -4.28 7.65
CA LEU A 135 -13.04 -4.75 6.58
C LEU A 135 -12.11 -5.87 7.08
N ASP A 136 -12.23 -7.06 6.48
CA ASP A 136 -11.29 -8.15 6.73
C ASP A 136 -9.92 -7.84 6.11
N VAL A 137 -8.91 -7.67 6.96
CA VAL A 137 -7.53 -7.45 6.55
C VAL A 137 -6.77 -8.76 6.62
N THR A 138 -6.14 -9.13 5.51
CA THR A 138 -5.32 -10.33 5.43
C THR A 138 -3.96 -10.02 4.81
N THR A 139 -2.88 -10.25 5.56
CA THR A 139 -1.51 -10.09 5.03
C THR A 139 -1.02 -11.39 4.38
N ARG A 140 -0.41 -11.26 3.20
CA ARG A 140 0.25 -12.33 2.46
C ARG A 140 1.67 -11.90 2.11
N VAL A 141 2.61 -12.80 2.31
CA VAL A 141 4.02 -12.50 2.10
C VAL A 141 4.53 -13.12 0.80
N ALA A 142 5.41 -12.39 0.12
CA ALA A 142 6.28 -12.91 -0.92
C ALA A 142 7.64 -13.27 -0.31
N ALA A 143 8.22 -14.37 -0.81
CA ALA A 143 9.56 -14.78 -0.41
C ALA A 143 10.55 -13.64 -0.69
N SER A 144 11.42 -13.37 0.28
CA SER A 144 12.48 -12.39 0.17
C SER A 144 13.77 -13.03 0.66
N PRO A 145 14.94 -12.73 0.07
CA PRO A 145 16.20 -13.11 0.69
C PRO A 145 16.23 -12.49 2.10
N GLY A 146 16.23 -13.34 3.12
CA GLY A 146 16.26 -12.94 4.51
C GLY A 146 17.59 -12.28 4.86
N ASN A 147 17.54 -11.21 5.65
CA ASN A 147 18.72 -10.61 6.26
C ASN A 147 18.31 -10.18 7.67
N ASP A 148 19.02 -10.67 8.67
CA ASP A 148 18.74 -10.40 10.09
C ASP A 148 18.74 -8.89 10.40
N ALA A 149 19.50 -8.09 9.64
CA ALA A 149 19.48 -6.63 9.75
C ALA A 149 18.11 -6.00 9.46
N TYR A 150 17.23 -6.68 8.70
CA TYR A 150 15.87 -6.21 8.50
C TYR A 150 15.02 -6.42 9.75
N LEU A 151 15.22 -7.48 10.53
CA LEU A 151 14.37 -7.80 11.69
C LEU A 151 14.48 -6.74 12.80
N ASP A 152 15.70 -6.35 13.17
CA ASP A 152 15.91 -5.30 14.18
C ASP A 152 15.34 -3.95 13.73
N SER A 153 15.43 -3.64 12.43
CA SER A 153 14.86 -2.42 11.86
C SER A 153 13.33 -2.41 11.87
N GLU A 154 12.69 -3.59 11.82
CA GLU A 154 11.23 -3.72 11.82
C GLU A 154 10.66 -3.51 13.22
N GLU A 155 11.31 -4.00 14.28
CA GLU A 155 10.89 -3.75 15.67
C GLU A 155 10.99 -2.26 16.03
N ALA A 156 12.06 -1.59 15.59
CA ALA A 156 12.18 -0.15 15.74
C ALA A 156 11.07 0.61 14.97
N SER A 157 10.77 0.18 13.75
CA SER A 157 9.76 0.79 12.89
C SER A 157 8.35 0.63 13.44
N ILE A 158 7.99 -0.54 13.99
CA ILE A 158 6.67 -0.77 14.59
C ILE A 158 6.52 0.01 15.90
N ALA A 159 7.59 0.10 16.70
CA ALA A 159 7.60 0.95 17.89
C ALA A 159 7.46 2.44 17.55
N ALA A 160 8.09 2.89 16.46
CA ALA A 160 7.93 4.26 15.95
C ALA A 160 6.51 4.54 15.48
N PHE A 161 5.86 3.59 14.79
CA PHE A 161 4.44 3.69 14.43
C PHE A 161 3.56 3.86 15.68
N ARG A 162 3.67 2.96 16.66
CA ARG A 162 2.87 3.03 17.90
C ARG A 162 3.02 4.37 18.62
N ARG A 163 4.24 4.90 18.72
CA ARG A 163 4.50 6.22 19.32
C ARG A 163 3.91 7.36 18.49
N SER A 164 4.11 7.35 17.17
CA SER A 164 3.69 8.44 16.29
C SER A 164 2.17 8.61 16.24
N PHE A 165 1.43 7.52 16.43
CA PHE A 165 -0.03 7.48 16.39
C PHE A 165 -0.66 7.24 17.76
N GLU A 166 0.09 7.45 18.84
CA GLU A 166 -0.46 7.42 20.19
C GLU A 166 -1.60 8.44 20.33
N GLY A 167 -2.72 7.97 20.89
CA GLY A 167 -3.95 8.75 21.09
C GLY A 167 -4.81 8.97 19.84
N VAL A 168 -4.41 8.47 18.66
CA VAL A 168 -5.27 8.47 17.47
C VAL A 168 -6.31 7.36 17.61
N PRO A 169 -7.61 7.65 17.40
CA PRO A 169 -8.65 6.62 17.39
C PRO A 169 -8.34 5.52 16.37
N ALA A 170 -8.24 4.26 16.83
CA ALA A 170 -8.05 3.11 15.96
C ALA A 170 -9.23 2.97 14.97
N HIS A 171 -8.96 2.40 13.80
CA HIS A 171 -9.94 2.11 12.76
C HIS A 171 -10.61 3.36 12.15
N ASP A 172 -9.97 4.52 12.28
CA ASP A 172 -10.39 5.78 11.68
C ASP A 172 -9.32 6.29 10.71
N PRO A 173 -9.36 5.88 9.42
CA PRO A 173 -8.39 6.34 8.43
C PRO A 173 -8.30 7.87 8.32
N SER A 174 -9.38 8.60 8.63
CA SER A 174 -9.38 10.07 8.56
C SER A 174 -8.59 10.69 9.71
N ALA A 175 -8.78 10.19 10.94
CA ALA A 175 -7.98 10.62 12.09
C ALA A 175 -6.50 10.26 11.92
N PHE A 176 -6.21 9.08 11.35
CA PHE A 176 -4.84 8.70 10.99
C PHE A 176 -4.26 9.62 9.91
N LEU A 177 -5.04 10.01 8.89
CA LEU A 177 -4.60 10.95 7.87
C LEU A 177 -4.22 12.30 8.48
N GLU A 178 -5.03 12.84 9.39
CA GLU A 178 -4.72 14.09 10.09
C GLU A 178 -3.40 14.01 10.86
N ARG A 179 -3.19 12.92 11.63
CA ARG A 179 -1.92 12.71 12.34
C ARG A 179 -0.75 12.51 11.39
N LEU A 180 -0.95 11.76 10.30
CA LEU A 180 0.08 11.49 9.29
C LEU A 180 0.60 12.79 8.69
N LEU A 181 -0.31 13.66 8.23
CA LEU A 181 0.03 14.92 7.57
C LEU A 181 0.63 15.95 8.54
N SER A 182 0.28 15.91 9.82
CA SER A 182 0.77 16.90 10.81
C SER A 182 2.09 16.50 11.47
N ALA A 183 2.34 15.22 11.69
CA ALA A 183 3.43 14.76 12.56
C ALA A 183 4.43 13.81 11.89
N HIS A 184 4.06 13.10 10.82
CA HIS A 184 4.96 12.11 10.23
C HIS A 184 5.99 12.80 9.31
N PRO A 185 7.31 12.62 9.52
CA PRO A 185 8.36 13.38 8.82
C PRO A 185 8.31 13.27 7.29
N PHE A 186 7.82 12.14 6.78
CA PHE A 186 7.64 11.95 5.33
C PHE A 186 6.50 12.77 4.74
N TYR A 187 5.55 13.28 5.53
CA TYR A 187 4.34 13.93 5.02
C TYR A 187 4.14 15.36 5.54
N ASN A 188 4.70 15.70 6.69
CA ASN A 188 4.59 17.01 7.33
C ASN A 188 5.46 18.11 6.70
N GLY A 189 6.23 17.80 5.65
CA GLY A 189 7.14 18.75 5.00
C GLY A 189 8.58 18.71 5.49
N GLU A 190 8.91 17.91 6.51
CA GLU A 190 10.25 17.87 7.10
C GLU A 190 11.29 17.18 6.20
N ILE A 191 10.99 15.98 5.71
CA ILE A 191 11.92 15.21 4.85
C ILE A 191 11.64 15.46 3.37
N TYR A 192 10.37 15.56 3.02
CA TYR A 192 9.90 15.73 1.65
C TYR A 192 8.88 16.85 1.62
N ALA A 193 8.85 17.61 0.53
CA ALA A 193 7.85 18.66 0.35
C ALA A 193 6.42 18.11 0.60
N PRO A 194 5.54 18.91 1.23
CA PRO A 194 4.13 18.56 1.34
C PRO A 194 3.59 18.24 -0.05
N GLU A 195 2.68 17.27 -0.15
CA GLU A 195 1.97 17.08 -1.42
C GLU A 195 1.27 18.38 -1.78
N ALA A 196 1.42 18.81 -3.04
CA ALA A 196 0.60 19.89 -3.55
C ALA A 196 -0.87 19.44 -3.41
N THR A 197 -1.64 20.13 -2.58
CA THR A 197 -3.09 19.98 -2.55
C THR A 197 -3.57 20.28 -3.97
N SER A 198 -4.01 19.26 -4.68
CA SER A 198 -4.77 19.46 -5.91
C SER A 198 -6.03 20.22 -5.51
N ALA A 199 -6.06 21.51 -5.86
CA ALA A 199 -7.25 22.35 -5.81
C ALA A 199 -8.36 21.82 -6.73
#